data_AF-B3SZS9-F1
#
_entry.id   AF-B3SZS9-F1
#
_cell.length_a   1.000
_cell.length_b   1.000
_cell.length_c   1.000
_cell.angle_alpha   90.00
_cell.angle_beta   90.00
_cell.angle_gamma   90.00
#
_symmetry.space_group_name_H-M   'P 1'
#
loop_
_entity.id
_entity.type
_entity.pdbx_description
1 polymer ?
#
loop_
_entity_poly.entity_id
_entity_poly.type
_entity_poly.pdbx_seq_one_letter_code
_entity_poly.pdbx_strand_id
1 'polypeptide(L)'
;MAEYRGKKVTLNKPRRTPGAKKKFEVFVKNDAGRVVRVAFGDPKLSIKKNQPARKKSYCARSAGIKGTKDRTSANYWSRRMWNC
;
A
#
# COMPACT_ATOMS: atom_id res chain seq x y z
N MET A 1 -14.68 10.33 4.03
CA MET A 1 -14.45 9.40 5.17
C MET A 1 -15.37 8.20 5.00
N ALA A 2 -15.05 7.05 5.57
CA ALA A 2 -15.88 5.85 5.51
C ALA A 2 -15.91 5.16 6.87
N GLU A 3 -16.84 4.23 7.07
CA GLU A 3 -16.91 3.43 8.28
C GLU A 3 -16.30 2.05 8.05
N TYR A 4 -15.46 1.61 8.98
CA TYR A 4 -14.90 0.27 9.01
C TYR A 4 -14.97 -0.27 10.44
N ARG A 5 -15.79 -1.30 10.66
CA ARG A 5 -16.01 -1.94 11.98
C ARG A 5 -16.35 -0.91 13.08
N GLY A 6 -17.33 -0.04 12.83
CA GLY A 6 -17.77 0.99 13.79
C GLY A 6 -16.80 2.16 13.97
N LYS A 7 -15.70 2.22 13.20
CA LYS A 7 -14.72 3.31 13.28
C LYS A 7 -14.70 4.12 12.00
N LYS A 8 -14.71 5.44 12.13
CA LYS A 8 -14.45 6.37 11.01
C LYS A 8 -13.01 6.22 10.54
N VAL A 9 -12.84 5.92 9.25
CA VAL A 9 -11.54 5.76 8.59
C VAL A 9 -11.45 6.68 7.37
N THR A 10 -10.22 7.09 7.07
CA THR A 10 -9.91 7.87 5.86
C THR A 10 -9.52 6.91 4.75
N LEU A 11 -10.27 6.94 3.63
CA LEU A 11 -9.99 6.11 2.47
C LEU A 11 -8.81 6.63 1.66
N ASN A 12 -8.11 5.73 0.96
CA ASN A 12 -7.02 6.01 0.02
C ASN A 12 -5.84 6.78 0.62
N LYS A 13 -5.73 6.85 1.94
CA LYS A 13 -4.66 7.53 2.66
C LYS A 13 -3.86 6.51 3.47
N PRO A 14 -2.71 6.04 2.96
CA PRO A 14 -1.84 5.16 3.73
C PRO A 14 -1.39 5.79 5.03
N ARG A 15 -1.35 4.99 6.09
CA ARG A 15 -0.84 5.37 7.41
C ARG A 15 0.13 4.32 7.94
N ARG A 16 1.07 4.74 8.79
CA ARG A 16 2.02 3.83 9.45
C ARG A 16 1.29 3.00 10.48
N THR A 17 1.73 1.77 10.67
CA THR A 17 1.24 0.85 11.71
C THR A 17 2.40 0.41 12.59
N PRO A 18 2.77 1.21 13.61
CA PRO A 18 3.82 0.84 14.56
C PRO A 18 3.49 -0.47 15.28
N GLY A 19 4.51 -1.32 15.50
CA GLY A 19 4.35 -2.62 16.19
C GLY A 19 3.61 -3.71 15.40
N ALA A 20 3.09 -3.42 14.20
CA ALA A 20 2.36 -4.40 13.40
C ALA A 20 3.27 -5.20 12.44
N LYS A 21 2.77 -6.36 11.98
CA LYS A 21 3.45 -7.22 10.99
C LYS A 21 3.73 -6.54 9.64
N LYS A 22 2.97 -5.49 9.30
CA LYS A 22 3.13 -4.70 8.06
C LYS A 22 3.42 -3.25 8.40
N LYS A 23 4.15 -2.59 7.49
CA LYS A 23 4.67 -1.23 7.71
C LYS A 23 3.59 -0.16 7.61
N PHE A 24 2.66 -0.35 6.69
CA PHE A 24 1.59 0.58 6.39
C PHE A 24 0.26 -0.16 6.29
N GLU A 25 -0.82 0.58 6.51
CA GLU A 25 -2.16 0.17 6.14
C GLU A 25 -2.90 1.29 5.42
N VAL A 26 -3.88 0.91 4.61
CA VAL A 26 -4.77 1.82 3.91
C VAL A 26 -6.14 1.19 3.80
N PHE A 27 -7.17 2.03 3.94
CA PHE A 27 -8.55 1.62 3.72
C PHE A 27 -8.96 2.03 2.33
N VAL A 28 -9.58 1.11 1.59
CA VAL A 28 -10.05 1.35 0.23
C VAL A 28 -11.46 0.82 0.09
N LYS A 29 -12.24 1.40 -0.81
CA LYS A 29 -13.55 0.87 -1.21
C LYS A 29 -13.31 -0.04 -2.40
N ASN A 30 -13.75 -1.30 -2.32
CA ASN A 30 -13.70 -2.23 -3.46
C ASN A 30 -14.88 -1.95 -4.42
N ASP A 31 -14.90 -2.67 -5.54
CA ASP A 31 -15.94 -2.48 -6.59
C ASP A 31 -17.34 -2.87 -6.09
N ALA A 32 -17.43 -3.80 -5.14
CA ALA A 32 -18.67 -4.15 -4.43
C ALA A 32 -19.11 -3.10 -3.39
N GLY A 33 -18.43 -1.95 -3.32
CA GLY A 33 -18.76 -0.85 -2.43
C GLY A 33 -18.37 -1.05 -0.96
N ARG A 34 -17.69 -2.14 -0.61
CA ARG A 34 -17.25 -2.45 0.76
C ARG A 34 -15.89 -1.83 1.06
N VAL A 35 -15.74 -1.34 2.30
CA VAL A 35 -14.46 -0.85 2.79
C VAL A 35 -13.60 -2.03 3.21
N VAL A 36 -12.43 -2.17 2.58
CA VAL A 36 -11.44 -3.20 2.89
C VAL A 36 -10.16 -2.55 3.41
N ARG A 37 -9.48 -3.26 4.31
CA ARG A 37 -8.19 -2.86 4.87
C ARG A 37 -7.08 -3.58 4.13
N VAL A 38 -6.19 -2.84 3.50
CA VAL A 38 -4.99 -3.36 2.83
C VAL A 38 -3.77 -3.02 3.67
N ALA A 39 -3.05 -4.03 4.12
CA ALA A 39 -1.80 -3.88 4.87
C ALA A 39 -0.61 -4.23 3.95
N PHE A 40 0.42 -3.37 3.92
CA PHE A 40 1.51 -3.50 2.96
C PHE A 40 2.85 -2.98 3.51
N GLY A 41 3.92 -3.31 2.79
CA GLY A 41 5.30 -2.98 3.18
C GLY A 41 5.80 -3.81 4.37
N ASP A 42 7.13 -3.92 4.46
CA ASP A 42 7.82 -4.65 5.52
C ASP A 42 8.34 -3.67 6.58
N PRO A 43 8.03 -3.86 7.87
CA PRO A 43 8.47 -2.96 8.94
C PRO A 43 9.99 -2.86 9.08
N LYS A 44 10.74 -3.91 8.69
CA LYS A 44 12.21 -3.95 8.74
C LYS A 44 12.87 -3.30 7.51
N LEU A 45 12.10 -2.98 6.47
CA LEU A 45 12.63 -2.37 5.23
C LEU A 45 12.28 -0.89 5.12
N SER A 46 13.15 -0.15 4.43
CA SER A 46 12.98 1.28 4.14
C SER A 46 12.92 1.53 2.64
N ILE A 47 12.06 2.48 2.25
CA ILE A 47 11.88 2.88 0.85
C ILE A 47 13.01 3.82 0.48
N LYS A 48 13.99 3.33 -0.29
CA LYS A 48 15.16 4.09 -0.76
C LYS A 48 14.89 4.70 -2.14
N LYS A 49 13.74 5.36 -2.31
CA LYS A 49 13.31 5.91 -3.62
C LYS A 49 14.17 7.08 -4.12
N ASN A 50 14.91 7.71 -3.20
CA ASN A 50 15.92 8.72 -3.50
C ASN A 50 17.18 8.14 -4.14
N GLN A 51 17.37 6.81 -4.14
CA GLN A 51 18.49 6.15 -4.81
C GLN A 51 18.01 5.59 -6.16
N PRO A 52 18.39 6.20 -7.31
CA PRO A 52 17.83 5.86 -8.63
C PRO A 52 17.96 4.38 -8.99
N ALA A 53 19.13 3.77 -8.71
CA ALA A 53 19.37 2.35 -8.98
C ALA A 53 18.44 1.43 -8.16
N ARG A 54 18.21 1.75 -6.87
CA ARG A 54 17.30 1.00 -6.00
C ARG A 54 15.85 1.15 -6.46
N LYS A 55 15.44 2.37 -6.83
CA LYS A 55 14.12 2.65 -7.39
C LYS A 55 13.89 1.86 -8.68
N LYS A 56 14.81 1.96 -9.65
CA LYS A 56 14.74 1.25 -10.94
C LYS A 56 14.59 -0.25 -10.74
N SER A 57 15.44 -0.85 -9.89
CA SER A 57 15.38 -2.27 -9.55
C SER A 57 14.04 -2.67 -8.92
N TYR A 58 13.52 -1.88 -7.97
CA TYR A 58 12.22 -2.16 -7.36
C TYR A 58 11.06 -2.03 -8.37
N CYS A 59 11.02 -0.96 -9.18
CA CYS A 59 9.96 -0.75 -10.16
C CYS A 59 9.92 -1.88 -11.20
N ALA A 60 11.08 -2.37 -11.65
CA ALA A 60 11.18 -3.48 -12.59
C ALA A 60 10.61 -4.78 -11.98
N ARG A 61 11.06 -5.16 -10.78
CA ARG A 61 10.59 -6.40 -10.12
C ARG A 61 9.09 -6.36 -9.80
N SER A 62 8.60 -5.21 -9.32
CA SER A 62 7.19 -5.07 -8.92
C SER A 62 6.21 -4.96 -10.10
N ALA A 63 6.69 -4.70 -11.32
CA ALA A 63 5.85 -4.57 -12.51
C ALA A 63 5.25 -5.92 -12.94
N GLY A 64 5.97 -7.03 -12.71
CA GLY A 64 5.49 -8.39 -13.03
C GLY A 64 4.55 -8.98 -11.97
N ILE A 65 4.30 -8.29 -10.86
CA ILE A 65 3.44 -8.79 -9.78
C ILE A 65 1.99 -8.33 -10.02
N LYS A 66 1.01 -9.25 -9.87
CA LYS A 66 -0.42 -8.94 -10.05
C LYS A 66 -0.90 -7.77 -9.18
N GLY A 67 -1.95 -7.08 -9.64
CA GLY A 67 -2.58 -5.98 -8.91
C GLY A 67 -1.77 -4.68 -8.92
N THR A 68 -1.07 -4.37 -10.02
CA THR A 68 -0.38 -3.07 -10.21
C THR A 68 -1.34 -1.90 -10.36
N LYS A 69 -2.58 -2.14 -10.80
CA LYS A 69 -3.65 -1.13 -11.02
C LYS A 69 -4.81 -1.23 -10.02
N ASP A 70 -4.81 -2.26 -9.19
CA ASP A 70 -5.90 -2.56 -8.26
C ASP A 70 -5.62 -1.96 -6.88
N ARG A 71 -6.47 -1.02 -6.44
CA ARG A 71 -6.33 -0.35 -5.13
C ARG A 71 -6.54 -1.30 -3.96
N THR A 72 -7.14 -2.47 -4.15
CA THR A 72 -7.26 -3.50 -3.12
C THR A 72 -5.99 -4.34 -2.99
N SER A 73 -5.03 -4.19 -3.91
CA SER A 73 -3.74 -4.90 -3.87
C SER A 73 -2.67 -4.18 -3.05
N ALA A 74 -1.93 -4.95 -2.26
CA ALA A 74 -0.74 -4.46 -1.58
C ALA A 74 0.37 -4.01 -2.55
N ASN A 75 0.44 -4.59 -3.77
CA ASN A 75 1.45 -4.23 -4.76
C ASN A 75 1.23 -2.80 -5.29
N TYR A 76 -0.01 -2.45 -5.63
CA TYR A 76 -0.40 -1.09 -6.04
C TYR A 76 0.10 -0.04 -5.05
N TRP A 77 -0.17 -0.24 -3.75
CA TRP A 77 0.24 0.73 -2.72
C TRP A 77 1.74 0.77 -2.50
N SER A 78 2.40 -0.39 -2.58
CA SER A 78 3.86 -0.44 -2.46
C SER A 78 4.55 0.27 -3.63
N ARG A 79 4.07 0.08 -4.87
CA ARG A 79 4.56 0.80 -6.06
C ARG A 79 4.37 2.30 -5.95
N ARG A 80 3.18 2.73 -5.53
CA ARG A 80 2.87 4.15 -5.29
C ARG A 80 3.82 4.78 -4.26
N MET A 81 4.19 4.05 -3.21
CA MET A 81 5.17 4.52 -2.22
C MET A 81 6.58 4.70 -2.80
N TRP A 82 6.95 3.88 -3.77
CA TRP A 82 8.23 3.96 -4.49
C TRP A 82 8.21 4.93 -5.69
N ASN A 83 7.07 5.56 -5.99
CA ASN A 83 6.82 6.33 -7.21
C ASN A 83 7.13 5.52 -8.48
N CYS A 84 6.66 4.27 -8.47
CA CYS A 84 6.41 3.41 -9.63
C CYS A 84 4.87 3.30 -9.82
#